data_AF-A0A0F9ND54-F1
#
_entry.id   AF-A0A0F9ND54-F1
#
_cell.length_a   1.000
_cell.length_b   1.000
_cell.length_c   1.000
_cell.angle_alpha   90.00
_cell.angle_beta   90.00
_cell.angle_gamma   90.00
#
_symmetry.space_group_name_H-M   'P 1'
#
loop_
_entity.id
_entity.type
_entity.pdbx_description
1 polymer ?
#
loop_
_entity_poly.entity_id
_entity_poly.type
_entity_poly.pdbx_seq_one_letter_code
_entity_poly.pdbx_strand_id
1 'polypeptide(L)'
;MPHYYPDDQSKENLNKIRRESVCAECGRQLAIYFTDDKRRFLACSGRVHEGITREYKPPVEDYESNIRREMKLEETHGRGAGVVLAKYQSVSVMTRDIATEIVDTLWGDAPPIEKSKAIILCHTYNLNPLMKHLHLVPYKKWNQEHTKVIGQDWAMMLGIQAKRLMAHRKHNFGYLDMTPRIMTEEEQVKVFGKVQAGHIMSITIIKDTDTGAVAQGYGKIKTGEKVKGEDKGNSPEHMSQIRSESQAVERLYPGEMPENMEVIDEAYVDAEVVDVKGVGKVEKETGEVVESTTVDLPDIGKVDLNPGEIKEEPVEAEFKEVPETEPEATEAKKLEEQPLIASLIDLAWLKESIRELQKKGISAYSDESLIGYMRSAYKGIEGETIYEIAEKLDKGMAKHFHNVIQDALDKA
;
A
#
# COMPACT_ATOMS: atom_id res chain seq x y z
N MET A 1 -16.50 34.64 -16.27
CA MET A 1 -15.69 34.70 -15.04
C MET A 1 -14.98 36.06 -15.02
N PRO A 2 -14.68 36.68 -13.88
CA PRO A 2 -13.79 37.82 -13.87
C PRO A 2 -12.39 37.35 -14.26
N HIS A 3 -11.84 37.94 -15.32
CA HIS A 3 -10.57 37.51 -15.90
C HIS A 3 -9.46 38.47 -15.47
N TYR A 4 -8.40 37.97 -14.86
CA TYR A 4 -7.18 38.75 -14.68
C TYR A 4 -6.22 38.49 -15.83
N TYR A 5 -5.91 39.54 -16.58
CA TYR A 5 -4.94 39.52 -17.67
C TYR A 5 -3.70 40.30 -17.23
N PRO A 6 -2.59 39.62 -16.87
CA PRO A 6 -1.33 40.31 -16.66
C PRO A 6 -0.82 40.89 -17.99
N ASP A 7 -0.06 41.99 -17.90
CA ASP A 7 0.51 42.69 -19.07
C ASP A 7 1.43 41.78 -19.90
N ASP A 8 2.13 40.84 -19.25
CA ASP A 8 2.87 39.76 -19.90
C ASP A 8 2.14 38.41 -19.72
N GLN A 9 1.64 37.86 -20.83
CA GLN A 9 0.96 36.55 -20.87
C GLN A 9 1.90 35.37 -21.17
N SER A 10 3.22 35.57 -21.06
CA SER A 10 4.20 34.48 -21.16
C SER A 10 3.86 33.36 -20.16
N LYS A 11 4.16 32.11 -20.56
CA LYS A 11 3.90 30.94 -19.71
C LYS A 11 4.66 31.04 -18.38
N GLU A 12 5.87 31.60 -18.43
CA GLU A 12 6.75 31.81 -17.29
C GLU A 12 6.17 32.84 -16.32
N ASN A 13 5.72 33.99 -16.82
CA ASN A 13 5.13 35.03 -15.98
C ASN A 13 3.79 34.58 -15.34
N LEU A 14 2.93 33.91 -16.11
CA LEU A 14 1.68 33.37 -15.56
C LEU A 14 1.93 32.31 -14.47
N ASN A 15 2.93 31.43 -14.67
CA ASN A 15 3.32 30.47 -13.64
C ASN A 15 3.95 31.14 -12.42
N LYS A 16 4.70 32.22 -12.61
CA LYS A 16 5.27 33.02 -11.53
C LYS A 16 4.16 33.66 -10.69
N ILE A 17 3.22 34.38 -11.31
CA ILE A 17 2.07 34.98 -10.62
C ILE A 17 1.21 33.91 -9.94
N ARG A 18 0.99 32.74 -10.59
CA ARG A 18 0.26 31.62 -9.98
C ARG A 18 0.91 31.10 -8.68
N ARG A 19 2.25 31.16 -8.58
CA ARG A 19 3.00 30.72 -7.39
C ARG A 19 3.08 31.80 -6.32
N GLU A 20 3.13 33.07 -6.73
CA GLU A 20 3.37 34.22 -5.86
C GLU A 20 2.08 34.93 -5.44
N SER A 21 0.91 34.52 -5.93
CA SER A 21 -0.36 35.21 -5.68
C SER A 21 -1.52 34.24 -5.44
N VAL A 22 -2.52 34.73 -4.70
CA VAL A 22 -3.76 34.00 -4.37
C VAL A 22 -4.99 34.84 -4.70
N CYS A 23 -6.15 34.20 -4.70
CA CYS A 23 -7.42 34.89 -4.82
C CYS A 23 -7.61 35.89 -3.67
N ALA A 24 -7.91 37.15 -4.01
CA ALA A 24 -8.08 38.23 -3.04
C ALA A 24 -9.24 37.98 -2.06
N GLU A 25 -10.29 37.30 -2.50
CA GLU A 25 -11.50 37.08 -1.70
C GLU A 25 -11.41 35.84 -0.79
N CYS A 26 -10.73 34.77 -1.22
CA CYS A 26 -10.80 33.48 -0.53
C CYS A 26 -9.44 32.83 -0.21
N GLY A 27 -8.34 33.46 -0.58
CA GLY A 27 -6.98 32.96 -0.31
C GLY A 27 -6.60 31.67 -1.04
N ARG A 28 -7.47 31.12 -1.89
CA ARG A 28 -7.18 29.91 -2.67
C ARG A 28 -6.19 30.19 -3.81
N GLN A 29 -5.52 29.12 -4.23
CA GLN A 29 -4.61 29.15 -5.36
C GLN A 29 -5.31 29.58 -6.64
N LEU A 30 -4.55 30.23 -7.52
CA LEU A 30 -4.99 30.60 -8.84
C LEU A 30 -4.74 29.45 -9.82
N ALA A 31 -5.58 29.35 -10.84
CA ALA A 31 -5.39 28.46 -11.98
C ALA A 31 -5.33 29.30 -13.28
N ILE A 32 -4.62 28.76 -14.27
CA ILE A 32 -4.49 29.37 -15.59
C ILE A 32 -5.59 28.79 -16.47
N TYR A 33 -6.45 29.65 -16.99
CA TYR A 33 -7.54 29.29 -17.88
C TYR A 33 -7.32 29.92 -19.25
N PHE A 34 -8.08 29.42 -20.23
CA PHE A 34 -8.09 29.92 -21.60
C PHE A 34 -9.47 30.47 -21.93
N THR A 35 -9.53 31.62 -22.58
CA THR A 35 -10.76 32.09 -23.22
C THR A 35 -10.99 31.37 -24.54
N ASP A 36 -12.19 31.52 -25.11
CA ASP A 36 -12.52 31.00 -26.45
C ASP A 36 -11.57 31.56 -27.53
N ASP A 37 -11.10 32.80 -27.34
CA ASP A 37 -10.09 33.46 -28.17
C ASP A 37 -8.64 33.00 -27.88
N LYS A 38 -8.46 31.92 -27.12
CA LYS A 38 -7.17 31.33 -26.70
C LYS A 38 -6.27 32.26 -25.88
N ARG A 39 -6.81 33.32 -25.28
CA ARG A 39 -6.04 34.18 -24.36
C ARG A 39 -5.96 33.53 -22.99
N ARG A 40 -4.79 33.63 -22.36
CA ARG A 40 -4.57 33.09 -21.02
C ARG A 40 -4.98 34.10 -19.97
N PHE A 41 -5.68 33.65 -18.95
CA PHE A 41 -6.02 34.46 -17.78
C PHE A 41 -5.86 33.66 -16.49
N LEU A 42 -5.70 34.37 -15.38
CA LEU A 42 -5.69 33.79 -14.04
C LEU A 42 -7.06 33.98 -13.39
N ALA A 43 -7.56 32.92 -12.76
CA ALA A 43 -8.75 32.97 -11.92
C ALA A 43 -8.60 32.04 -10.71
N CYS A 44 -9.42 32.24 -9.69
CA CYS A 44 -9.47 31.37 -8.52
C CYS A 44 -9.82 29.93 -8.93
N SER A 45 -9.07 28.95 -8.42
CA SER A 45 -9.23 27.53 -8.79
C SER A 45 -10.54 26.88 -8.31
N GLY A 46 -11.20 27.48 -7.32
CA GLY A 46 -12.33 26.85 -6.63
C GLY A 46 -13.69 27.51 -6.83
N ARG A 47 -13.75 28.82 -7.12
CA ARG A 47 -14.99 29.62 -7.23
C ARG A 47 -14.78 30.87 -8.11
N VAL A 48 -15.88 31.48 -8.54
CA VAL A 48 -15.88 32.71 -9.35
C VAL A 48 -15.77 33.91 -8.39
N HIS A 49 -14.56 34.45 -8.23
CA HIS A 49 -14.23 35.57 -7.33
C HIS A 49 -13.44 36.64 -8.07
N GLU A 50 -13.60 37.91 -7.69
CA GLU A 50 -12.90 39.05 -8.29
C GLU A 50 -11.58 39.34 -7.57
N GLY A 51 -10.51 39.56 -8.34
CA GLY A 51 -9.23 40.09 -7.83
C GLY A 51 -8.16 39.08 -7.42
N ILE A 52 -6.91 39.53 -7.55
CA ILE A 52 -5.68 38.83 -7.17
C ILE A 52 -4.91 39.72 -6.19
N THR A 53 -4.48 39.17 -5.05
CA THR A 53 -3.59 39.86 -4.10
C THR A 53 -2.13 39.47 -4.31
N ARG A 54 -1.22 40.45 -4.17
CA ARG A 54 0.21 40.37 -4.54
C ARG A 54 1.13 39.69 -3.51
N GLU A 55 0.68 39.40 -2.30
CA GLU A 55 1.48 38.68 -1.29
C GLU A 55 0.91 37.27 -1.06
N TYR A 56 1.48 36.26 -1.72
CA TYR A 56 1.42 34.91 -1.19
C TYR A 56 2.32 34.84 0.04
N LYS A 57 1.70 34.96 1.22
CA LYS A 57 2.31 34.41 2.43
C LYS A 57 2.09 32.90 2.31
N PRO A 58 3.15 32.05 2.25
CA PRO A 58 2.95 30.62 2.41
C PRO A 58 2.11 30.44 3.67
N PRO A 59 1.13 29.51 3.70
CA PRO A 59 0.46 29.22 4.95
C PRO A 59 1.59 28.87 5.93
N VAL A 60 1.81 29.77 6.89
CA VAL A 60 2.52 29.41 8.10
C VAL A 60 1.75 28.19 8.56
N GLU A 61 2.42 27.03 8.71
CA GLU A 61 1.80 25.92 9.41
C GLU A 61 1.33 26.49 10.73
N ASP A 62 0.02 26.76 10.80
CA ASP A 62 -0.52 27.55 11.90
C ASP A 62 -0.19 26.75 13.15
N TYR A 63 0.37 27.38 14.17
CA TYR A 63 0.69 26.70 15.43
C TYR A 63 -0.55 25.93 15.94
N GLU A 64 -1.74 26.50 15.72
CA GLU A 64 -3.03 25.85 15.95
C GLU A 64 -3.27 24.60 15.10
N SER A 65 -2.81 24.56 13.85
CA SER A 65 -2.95 23.40 12.97
C SER A 65 -2.08 22.23 13.42
N ASN A 66 -0.85 22.51 13.89
CA ASN A 66 0.03 21.50 14.47
C ASN A 66 -0.49 21.02 15.83
N ILE A 67 -0.98 21.92 16.68
CA ILE A 67 -1.67 21.54 17.93
C ILE A 67 -2.90 20.68 17.66
N ARG A 68 -3.74 21.03 16.68
CA ARG A 68 -4.93 20.22 16.34
C ARG A 68 -4.54 18.81 15.87
N ARG A 69 -3.45 18.68 15.13
CA ARG A 69 -2.91 17.39 14.68
C ARG A 69 -2.35 16.57 15.84
N GLU A 70 -1.59 17.19 16.72
CA GLU A 70 -1.10 16.60 17.96
C GLU A 70 -2.26 16.12 18.81
N MET A 71 -3.24 16.98 19.13
CA MET A 71 -4.41 16.62 19.94
C MET A 71 -5.18 15.44 19.34
N LYS A 72 -5.39 15.41 18.02
CA LYS A 72 -6.08 14.28 17.36
C LYS A 72 -5.29 12.96 17.47
N LEU A 73 -3.97 13.03 17.38
CA LEU A 73 -3.12 11.83 17.59
C LEU A 73 -3.06 11.43 19.06
N GLU A 74 -3.06 12.39 19.99
CA GLU A 74 -3.13 12.11 21.42
C GLU A 74 -4.45 11.45 21.80
N GLU A 75 -5.57 11.86 21.17
CA GLU A 75 -6.87 11.21 21.33
C GLU A 75 -6.85 9.76 20.84
N THR A 76 -6.15 9.49 19.73
CA THR A 76 -6.15 8.17 19.08
C THR A 76 -5.12 7.21 19.68
N HIS A 77 -3.94 7.69 20.05
CA HIS A 77 -2.77 6.88 20.43
C HIS A 77 -2.22 7.22 21.83
N GLY A 78 -2.76 8.22 22.51
CA GLY A 78 -2.33 8.66 23.83
C GLY A 78 -1.30 9.79 23.81
N ARG A 79 -1.22 10.52 24.94
CA ARG A 79 -0.45 11.76 25.12
C ARG A 79 1.05 11.65 24.80
N GLY A 80 1.66 10.48 24.98
CA GLY A 80 3.08 10.26 24.67
C GLY A 80 3.33 9.99 23.18
N ALA A 81 2.49 9.15 22.57
CA ALA A 81 2.62 8.77 21.17
C ALA A 81 2.26 9.93 20.22
N GLY A 82 1.25 10.74 20.57
CA GLY A 82 0.78 11.83 19.73
C GLY A 82 1.86 12.89 19.42
N VAL A 83 2.62 13.30 20.44
CA VAL A 83 3.72 14.26 20.30
C VAL A 83 4.84 13.74 19.40
N VAL A 84 5.23 12.47 19.58
CA VAL A 84 6.29 11.83 18.77
C VAL A 84 5.85 11.68 17.32
N LEU A 85 4.59 11.33 17.08
CA LEU A 85 4.07 11.00 15.75
C LEU A 85 3.64 12.24 14.94
N ALA A 86 3.37 13.38 15.58
CA ALA A 86 2.85 14.57 14.91
C ALA A 86 3.73 15.07 13.76
N LYS A 87 5.07 15.03 13.95
CA LYS A 87 6.05 15.37 12.90
C LYS A 87 5.98 14.49 11.66
N TYR A 88 5.35 13.31 11.74
CA TYR A 88 5.33 12.32 10.67
C TYR A 88 4.04 12.28 9.84
N GLN A 89 3.02 13.08 10.17
CA GLN A 89 1.76 13.08 9.40
C GLN A 89 1.90 13.59 7.96
N SER A 90 2.78 14.56 7.73
CA SER A 90 2.93 15.22 6.42
C SER A 90 4.20 14.78 5.66
N VAL A 91 4.81 13.66 6.07
CA VAL A 91 6.02 13.15 5.43
C VAL A 91 5.70 12.62 4.03
N SER A 92 6.39 13.17 3.03
CA SER A 92 6.27 12.76 1.63
C SER A 92 7.09 11.51 1.29
N VAL A 93 8.17 11.24 2.04
CA VAL A 93 9.10 10.13 1.81
C VAL A 93 9.32 9.34 3.10
N MET A 94 8.88 8.08 3.09
CA MET A 94 9.02 7.15 4.20
C MET A 94 10.41 6.50 4.19
N THR A 95 11.34 7.05 4.97
CA THR A 95 12.64 6.39 5.21
C THR A 95 12.48 5.24 6.19
N ARG A 96 13.46 4.34 6.23
CA ARG A 96 13.47 3.22 7.18
C ARG A 96 13.44 3.70 8.64
N ASP A 97 14.17 4.76 8.96
CA ASP A 97 14.25 5.29 10.32
C ASP A 97 12.91 5.92 10.74
N ILE A 98 12.28 6.68 9.85
CA ILE A 98 10.95 7.25 10.08
C ILE A 98 9.92 6.12 10.27
N ALA A 99 9.93 5.11 9.39
CA ALA A 99 9.03 3.97 9.51
C ALA A 99 9.26 3.19 10.82
N THR A 100 10.52 3.04 11.25
CA THR A 100 10.87 2.37 12.51
C THR A 100 10.29 3.12 13.70
N GLU A 101 10.50 4.45 13.77
CA GLU A 101 9.99 5.25 14.88
C GLU A 101 8.45 5.24 14.92
N ILE A 102 7.78 5.34 13.77
CA ILE A 102 6.31 5.26 13.70
C ILE A 102 5.82 3.87 14.17
N VAL A 103 6.40 2.79 13.64
CA VAL A 103 5.98 1.42 13.94
C VAL A 103 6.22 1.08 15.41
N ASP A 104 7.38 1.42 15.97
CA ASP A 104 7.67 1.17 17.38
C ASP A 104 6.79 2.00 18.32
N THR A 105 6.41 3.21 17.92
CA THR A 105 5.51 4.06 18.70
C THR A 105 4.06 3.58 18.65
N LEU A 106 3.57 3.14 17.47
CA LEU A 106 2.20 2.65 17.31
C LEU A 106 1.99 1.24 17.84
N TRP A 107 2.99 0.37 17.67
CA TRP A 107 2.89 -1.06 17.91
C TRP A 107 4.08 -1.60 18.72
N GLY A 108 4.48 -0.90 19.77
CA GLY A 108 5.63 -1.27 20.61
C GLY A 108 5.58 -2.72 21.12
N ASP A 109 4.39 -3.21 21.44
CA ASP A 109 4.13 -4.56 21.94
C ASP A 109 4.15 -5.66 20.85
N ALA A 110 4.21 -5.29 19.57
CA ALA A 110 4.22 -6.26 18.48
C ALA A 110 5.58 -7.00 18.40
N PRO A 111 5.59 -8.29 17.99
CA PRO A 111 6.81 -9.06 17.83
C PRO A 111 7.81 -8.37 16.88
N PRO A 112 9.13 -8.43 17.17
CA PRO A 112 10.15 -7.78 16.33
C PRO A 112 10.11 -8.16 14.85
N ILE A 113 9.71 -9.40 14.54
CA ILE A 113 9.57 -9.90 13.17
C ILE A 113 8.45 -9.17 12.43
N GLU A 114 7.27 -9.02 13.04
CA GLU A 114 6.13 -8.33 12.43
C GLU A 114 6.40 -6.82 12.28
N LYS A 115 7.05 -6.21 13.26
CA LYS A 115 7.53 -4.82 13.15
C LYS A 115 8.51 -4.65 11.99
N SER A 116 9.47 -5.56 11.85
CA SER A 116 10.45 -5.51 10.76
C SER A 116 9.80 -5.64 9.38
N LYS A 117 8.81 -6.54 9.23
CA LYS A 117 8.03 -6.68 7.99
C LYS A 117 7.26 -5.39 7.68
N ALA A 118 6.59 -4.81 8.67
CA ALA A 118 5.87 -3.56 8.53
C ALA A 118 6.79 -2.40 8.11
N ILE A 119 7.95 -2.26 8.75
CA ILE A 119 8.95 -1.23 8.43
C ILE A 119 9.45 -1.36 6.99
N ILE A 120 9.80 -2.58 6.56
CA ILE A 120 10.26 -2.84 5.20
C ILE A 120 9.17 -2.48 4.19
N LEU A 121 7.92 -2.86 4.46
CA LEU A 121 6.80 -2.56 3.57
C LEU A 121 6.54 -1.05 3.47
N CYS A 122 6.49 -0.35 4.61
CA CYS A 122 6.32 1.09 4.69
C CYS A 122 7.40 1.84 3.92
N HIS A 123 8.66 1.43 4.08
CA HIS A 123 9.78 2.02 3.37
C HIS A 123 9.71 1.74 1.86
N THR A 124 9.54 0.48 1.48
CA THR A 124 9.57 0.04 0.07
C THR A 124 8.46 0.69 -0.76
N TYR A 125 7.26 0.78 -0.19
CA TYR A 125 6.08 1.27 -0.90
C TYR A 125 5.68 2.68 -0.48
N ASN A 126 6.51 3.39 0.28
CA ASN A 126 6.23 4.74 0.78
C ASN A 126 4.83 4.85 1.43
N LEU A 127 4.52 3.93 2.35
CA LEU A 127 3.25 3.85 3.07
C LEU A 127 3.39 4.46 4.46
N ASN A 128 2.40 5.25 4.87
CA ASN A 128 2.37 5.88 6.18
C ASN A 128 1.32 5.20 7.08
N PRO A 129 1.73 4.49 8.13
CA PRO A 129 0.82 3.90 9.12
C PRO A 129 -0.19 4.89 9.71
N LEU A 130 0.22 6.15 9.90
CA LEU A 130 -0.65 7.22 10.46
C LEU A 130 -1.81 7.59 9.52
N MET A 131 -1.68 7.28 8.24
CA MET A 131 -2.72 7.46 7.23
C MET A 131 -3.57 6.20 7.04
N LYS A 132 -3.52 5.25 7.99
CA LYS A 132 -4.20 3.95 7.94
C LYS A 132 -3.79 3.08 6.75
N HIS A 133 -2.58 3.27 6.22
CA HIS A 133 -2.15 2.47 5.08
C HIS A 133 -1.83 1.02 5.46
N LEU A 134 -1.35 0.82 6.69
CA LEU A 134 -0.91 -0.46 7.23
C LEU A 134 -1.46 -0.62 8.65
N HIS A 135 -1.87 -1.82 8.99
CA HIS A 135 -2.35 -2.17 10.33
C HIS A 135 -1.62 -3.42 10.84
N LEU A 136 -1.08 -3.35 12.05
CA LEU A 136 -0.70 -4.53 12.81
C LEU A 136 -1.79 -4.80 13.84
N VAL A 137 -2.52 -5.89 13.65
CA VAL A 137 -3.67 -6.24 14.48
C VAL A 137 -3.35 -7.48 15.31
N PRO A 138 -3.50 -7.40 16.65
CA PRO A 138 -3.35 -8.56 17.51
C PRO A 138 -4.60 -9.43 17.49
N TYR A 139 -4.39 -10.73 17.39
CA TYR A 139 -5.42 -11.77 17.46
C TYR A 139 -5.17 -12.68 18.65
N LYS A 140 -6.26 -13.13 19.28
CA LYS A 140 -6.20 -14.19 20.28
C LYS A 140 -5.79 -15.48 19.57
N LYS A 141 -4.64 -16.03 19.95
CA LYS A 141 -4.19 -17.35 19.52
C LYS A 141 -4.95 -18.41 20.29
N TRP A 142 -5.74 -19.21 19.60
CA TRP A 142 -6.47 -20.32 20.20
C TRP A 142 -5.64 -21.61 20.14
N ASN A 143 -5.92 -22.54 21.04
CA ASN A 143 -5.43 -23.92 20.92
C ASN A 143 -6.00 -24.58 19.65
N GLN A 144 -5.41 -25.70 19.23
CA GLN A 144 -5.87 -26.44 18.03
C GLN A 144 -7.36 -26.81 18.08
N GLU A 145 -7.92 -26.98 19.28
CA GLU A 145 -9.33 -27.32 19.50
C GLU A 145 -10.26 -26.09 19.60
N HIS A 146 -9.75 -24.86 19.50
CA HIS A 146 -10.50 -23.61 19.65
C HIS A 146 -11.26 -23.45 20.99
N THR A 147 -10.85 -24.15 22.03
CA THR A 147 -11.47 -24.11 23.36
C THR A 147 -10.82 -23.13 24.33
N LYS A 148 -9.52 -22.78 24.14
CA LYS A 148 -8.78 -21.88 25.04
C LYS A 148 -7.81 -20.97 24.30
N VAL A 149 -7.72 -19.71 24.75
CA VAL A 149 -6.72 -18.75 24.27
C VAL A 149 -5.36 -19.08 24.89
N ILE A 150 -4.37 -19.44 24.07
CA ILE A 150 -3.00 -19.78 24.47
C ILE A 150 -2.07 -18.55 24.41
N GLY A 151 -2.40 -17.54 23.60
CA GLY A 151 -1.55 -16.36 23.47
C GLY A 151 -2.12 -15.32 22.52
N GLN A 152 -1.22 -14.54 21.94
CA GLN A 152 -1.53 -13.47 21.00
C GLN A 152 -0.67 -13.62 19.75
N ASP A 153 -1.31 -13.82 18.60
CA ASP A 153 -0.66 -13.75 17.31
C ASP A 153 -0.89 -12.35 16.73
N TRP A 154 -0.01 -11.90 15.84
CA TRP A 154 -0.14 -10.61 15.17
C TRP A 154 -0.24 -10.84 13.67
N ALA A 155 -1.14 -10.11 13.03
CA ALA A 155 -1.29 -10.14 11.58
C ALA A 155 -1.15 -8.73 11.01
N MET A 156 -0.35 -8.63 9.95
CA MET A 156 -0.17 -7.44 9.16
C MET A 156 -1.23 -7.38 8.05
N MET A 157 -1.93 -6.25 7.97
CA MET A 157 -3.00 -6.02 7.00
C MET A 157 -2.79 -4.71 6.28
N LEU A 158 -3.03 -4.73 4.97
CA LEU A 158 -2.98 -3.56 4.14
C LEU A 158 -4.39 -2.96 4.02
N GLY A 159 -4.48 -1.65 4.10
CA GLY A 159 -5.69 -0.96 3.71
C GLY A 159 -5.94 -1.06 2.20
N ILE A 160 -7.18 -1.26 1.76
CA ILE A 160 -7.52 -1.27 0.33
C ILE A 160 -7.17 0.06 -0.36
N GLN A 161 -7.31 1.19 0.34
CA GLN A 161 -6.92 2.51 -0.19
C GLN A 161 -5.41 2.61 -0.35
N ALA A 162 -4.62 2.01 0.55
CA ALA A 162 -3.19 1.93 0.38
C ALA A 162 -2.81 1.11 -0.84
N LYS A 163 -3.50 -0.02 -1.07
CA LYS A 163 -3.27 -0.84 -2.27
C LYS A 163 -3.60 -0.08 -3.57
N ARG A 164 -4.71 0.67 -3.59
CA ARG A 164 -5.06 1.58 -4.69
C ARG A 164 -4.00 2.66 -4.89
N LEU A 165 -3.52 3.28 -3.80
CA LEU A 165 -2.48 4.31 -3.85
C LEU A 165 -1.18 3.75 -4.43
N MET A 166 -0.78 2.55 -4.04
CA MET A 166 0.40 1.87 -4.59
C MET A 166 0.26 1.63 -6.09
N ALA A 167 -0.89 1.14 -6.52
CA ALA A 167 -1.20 0.95 -7.94
C ALA A 167 -1.17 2.27 -8.72
N HIS A 168 -1.78 3.34 -8.19
CA HIS A 168 -1.77 4.67 -8.82
C HIS A 168 -0.38 5.30 -8.92
N ARG A 169 0.57 4.92 -8.06
CA ARG A 169 1.97 5.34 -8.18
C ARG A 169 2.70 4.66 -9.33
N LYS A 170 2.15 3.55 -9.85
CA LYS A 170 2.63 2.89 -11.07
C LYS A 170 1.98 3.54 -12.27
N HIS A 171 0.72 3.23 -12.54
CA HIS A 171 -0.07 3.85 -13.59
C HIS A 171 -1.50 4.11 -13.11
N ASN A 172 -2.20 4.99 -13.82
CA ASN A 172 -3.62 5.16 -13.60
C ASN A 172 -4.37 3.93 -14.10
N PHE A 173 -5.38 3.50 -13.35
CA PHE A 173 -6.26 2.42 -13.75
C PHE A 173 -7.72 2.82 -13.53
N GLY A 174 -8.60 2.25 -14.33
CA GLY A 174 -10.04 2.43 -14.23
C GLY A 174 -10.75 1.09 -14.04
N TYR A 175 -11.87 1.12 -13.33
CA TYR A 175 -12.75 -0.02 -13.23
C TYR A 175 -13.57 -0.17 -14.50
N LEU A 176 -13.70 -1.41 -14.96
CA LEU A 176 -14.59 -1.79 -16.05
C LEU A 176 -15.83 -2.48 -15.49
N ASP A 177 -16.90 -2.47 -16.28
CA ASP A 177 -18.09 -3.29 -16.06
C ASP A 177 -18.75 -3.13 -14.67
N MET A 178 -18.74 -1.88 -14.15
CA MET A 178 -19.28 -1.53 -12.84
C MET A 178 -18.75 -2.41 -11.69
N THR A 179 -17.49 -2.83 -11.79
CA THR A 179 -16.81 -3.60 -10.75
C THR A 179 -16.13 -2.69 -9.72
N PRO A 180 -15.86 -3.15 -8.47
CA PRO A 180 -16.11 -4.48 -7.92
C PRO A 180 -17.60 -4.78 -7.69
N ARG A 181 -18.05 -6.01 -8.00
CA ARG A 181 -19.44 -6.45 -7.78
C ARG A 181 -19.54 -7.97 -7.56
N ILE A 182 -20.70 -8.44 -7.12
CA ILE A 182 -21.02 -9.87 -7.06
C ILE A 182 -21.12 -10.45 -8.48
N MET A 183 -20.58 -11.66 -8.66
CA MET A 183 -20.64 -12.39 -9.92
C MET A 183 -22.03 -12.97 -10.18
N THR A 184 -22.50 -12.89 -11.42
CA THR A 184 -23.70 -13.61 -11.84
C THR A 184 -23.41 -15.11 -11.94
N GLU A 185 -24.47 -15.93 -11.93
CA GLU A 185 -24.32 -17.39 -12.10
C GLU A 185 -23.64 -17.75 -13.43
N GLU A 186 -23.99 -17.05 -14.51
CA GLU A 186 -23.38 -17.24 -15.84
C GLU A 186 -21.87 -16.96 -15.81
N GLU A 187 -21.44 -15.90 -15.13
CA GLU A 187 -20.02 -15.57 -14.97
C GLU A 187 -19.29 -16.62 -14.13
N GLN A 188 -19.92 -17.12 -13.07
CA GLN A 188 -19.34 -18.18 -12.24
C GLN A 188 -19.16 -19.47 -13.04
N VAL A 189 -20.16 -19.86 -13.84
CA VAL A 189 -20.06 -21.03 -14.72
C VAL A 189 -18.95 -20.82 -15.77
N LYS A 190 -18.84 -19.63 -16.34
CA LYS A 190 -17.80 -19.32 -17.33
C LYS A 190 -16.38 -19.39 -16.76
N VAL A 191 -16.17 -18.90 -15.53
CA VAL A 191 -14.84 -18.82 -14.90
C VAL A 191 -14.47 -20.10 -14.16
N PHE A 192 -15.41 -20.69 -13.40
CA PHE A 192 -15.16 -21.80 -12.48
C PHE A 192 -15.78 -23.13 -12.94
N GLY A 193 -16.51 -23.16 -14.06
CA GLY A 193 -17.19 -24.33 -14.59
C GLY A 193 -18.47 -24.73 -13.85
N LYS A 194 -18.77 -24.12 -12.70
CA LYS A 194 -19.95 -24.37 -11.88
C LYS A 194 -20.30 -23.18 -10.99
N VAL A 195 -21.57 -23.08 -10.63
CA VAL A 195 -22.04 -22.12 -9.61
C VAL A 195 -21.55 -22.56 -8.23
N GLN A 196 -21.00 -21.62 -7.46
CA GLN A 196 -20.45 -21.88 -6.13
C GLN A 196 -21.49 -21.55 -5.05
N ALA A 197 -22.55 -22.36 -4.93
CA ALA A 197 -23.71 -22.08 -4.06
C ALA A 197 -23.37 -21.84 -2.57
N GLY A 198 -22.23 -22.34 -2.08
CA GLY A 198 -21.74 -22.14 -0.71
C GLY A 198 -20.78 -20.96 -0.53
N HIS A 199 -20.63 -20.09 -1.53
CA HIS A 199 -19.68 -18.98 -1.49
C HIS A 199 -20.28 -17.70 -2.08
N ILE A 200 -19.88 -16.56 -1.50
CA ILE A 200 -20.10 -15.25 -2.06
C ILE A 200 -18.93 -14.94 -2.99
N MET A 201 -19.22 -14.93 -4.29
CA MET A 201 -18.23 -14.71 -5.35
C MET A 201 -18.31 -13.28 -5.87
N SER A 202 -17.18 -12.57 -5.89
CA SER A 202 -17.07 -11.23 -6.47
C SER A 202 -16.07 -11.21 -7.62
N ILE A 203 -16.28 -10.28 -8.55
CA ILE A 203 -15.38 -10.02 -9.66
C ILE A 203 -14.99 -8.55 -9.72
N THR A 204 -13.72 -8.31 -10.02
CA THR A 204 -13.18 -6.98 -10.27
C THR A 204 -12.40 -6.99 -11.56
N ILE A 205 -12.72 -6.08 -12.47
CA ILE A 205 -12.03 -5.94 -13.74
C ILE A 205 -11.47 -4.53 -13.81
N ILE A 206 -10.15 -4.42 -13.87
CA ILE A 206 -9.46 -3.14 -13.98
C ILE A 206 -8.68 -3.07 -15.28
N LYS A 207 -8.55 -1.85 -15.80
CA LYS A 207 -7.76 -1.55 -16.98
C LYS A 207 -6.78 -0.44 -16.67
N ASP A 208 -5.50 -0.69 -16.93
CA ASP A 208 -4.45 0.32 -16.94
C ASP A 208 -4.71 1.27 -18.13
N THR A 209 -4.78 2.58 -17.86
CA THR A 209 -5.06 3.59 -18.88
C THR A 209 -3.89 3.83 -19.82
N ASP A 210 -2.67 3.59 -19.34
CA ASP A 210 -1.43 3.94 -20.02
C ASP A 210 -0.98 2.76 -20.89
N THR A 211 -1.02 1.54 -20.35
CA THR A 211 -0.62 0.32 -21.09
C THR A 211 -1.79 -0.34 -21.82
N GLY A 212 -3.03 -0.05 -21.41
CA GLY A 212 -4.22 -0.74 -21.90
C GLY A 212 -4.40 -2.16 -21.37
N ALA A 213 -3.50 -2.64 -20.51
CA ALA A 213 -3.57 -3.96 -19.90
C ALA A 213 -4.85 -4.11 -19.07
N VAL A 214 -5.48 -5.28 -19.15
CA VAL A 214 -6.71 -5.60 -18.40
C VAL A 214 -6.42 -6.76 -17.47
N ALA A 215 -6.77 -6.60 -16.20
CA ALA A 215 -6.66 -7.64 -15.20
C ALA A 215 -8.02 -7.91 -14.56
N GLN A 216 -8.28 -9.18 -14.29
CA GLN A 216 -9.46 -9.62 -13.54
C GLN A 216 -9.01 -10.20 -12.22
N GLY A 217 -9.71 -9.88 -11.14
CA GLY A 217 -9.57 -10.48 -9.82
C GLY A 217 -10.89 -11.08 -9.37
N TYR A 218 -10.80 -12.05 -8.47
CA TYR A 218 -11.92 -12.81 -7.94
C TYR A 218 -11.88 -12.85 -6.42
N GLY A 219 -13.00 -12.48 -5.82
CA GLY A 219 -13.24 -12.56 -4.39
C GLY A 219 -14.01 -13.82 -4.05
N LYS A 220 -13.61 -14.50 -2.98
CA LYS A 220 -14.29 -15.69 -2.49
C LYS A 220 -14.36 -15.65 -0.96
N ILE A 221 -15.58 -15.75 -0.44
CA ILE A 221 -15.88 -15.92 0.99
C ILE A 221 -16.90 -17.04 1.14
N LYS A 222 -16.69 -17.96 2.09
CA LYS A 222 -17.64 -19.05 2.34
C LYS A 222 -18.88 -18.49 3.04
N THR A 223 -20.07 -18.96 2.66
CA THR A 223 -21.32 -18.53 3.31
C THR A 223 -21.28 -18.91 4.80
N GLY A 224 -21.48 -17.94 5.68
CA GLY A 224 -21.37 -18.11 7.13
C GLY A 224 -19.94 -18.05 7.70
N GLU A 225 -18.92 -17.79 6.87
CA GLU A 225 -17.57 -17.43 7.33
C GLU A 225 -17.62 -16.07 8.02
N LYS A 226 -17.08 -16.00 9.24
CA LYS A 226 -16.92 -14.73 9.94
C LYS A 226 -15.84 -13.90 9.27
N VAL A 227 -16.17 -12.67 8.95
CA VAL A 227 -15.24 -11.74 8.30
C VAL A 227 -14.74 -10.68 9.28
N LYS A 228 -13.60 -10.06 8.96
CA LYS A 228 -13.00 -9.05 9.82
C LYS A 228 -13.81 -7.75 9.76
N GLY A 229 -14.15 -7.20 10.92
CA GLY A 229 -14.98 -6.01 11.05
C GLY A 229 -16.48 -6.27 10.91
N GLU A 230 -16.93 -7.53 10.92
CA GLU A 230 -18.36 -7.87 10.88
C GLU A 230 -19.14 -7.29 12.06
N ASP A 231 -18.52 -7.30 13.24
CA ASP A 231 -18.99 -6.63 14.47
C ASP A 231 -19.09 -5.09 14.34
N LYS A 232 -18.47 -4.53 13.30
CA LYS A 232 -18.42 -3.10 12.99
C LYS A 232 -19.23 -2.75 11.74
N GLY A 233 -20.00 -3.69 11.21
CA GLY A 233 -20.85 -3.50 10.04
C GLY A 233 -20.21 -3.83 8.70
N ASN A 234 -19.04 -4.48 8.67
CA ASN A 234 -18.41 -4.94 7.45
C ASN A 234 -19.07 -6.24 6.96
N SER A 235 -19.63 -6.25 5.76
CA SER A 235 -20.35 -7.43 5.27
C SER A 235 -19.42 -8.43 4.56
N PRO A 236 -19.75 -9.74 4.56
CA PRO A 236 -19.05 -10.73 3.75
C PRO A 236 -19.01 -10.39 2.25
N GLU A 237 -20.07 -9.79 1.70
CA GLU A 237 -20.08 -9.31 0.31
C GLU A 237 -19.02 -8.24 0.07
N HIS A 238 -18.92 -7.27 0.97
CA HIS A 238 -17.96 -6.19 0.87
C HIS A 238 -16.52 -6.70 0.96
N MET A 239 -16.24 -7.61 1.89
CA MET A 239 -14.92 -8.25 1.97
C MET A 239 -14.59 -9.11 0.76
N SER A 240 -15.58 -9.78 0.15
CA SER A 240 -15.37 -10.51 -1.11
C SER A 240 -14.95 -9.54 -2.22
N GLN A 241 -15.60 -8.39 -2.34
CA GLN A 241 -15.25 -7.33 -3.29
C GLN A 241 -13.84 -6.76 -3.07
N ILE A 242 -13.44 -6.53 -1.82
CA ILE A 242 -12.08 -6.07 -1.48
C ILE A 242 -11.02 -7.10 -1.87
N ARG A 243 -11.25 -8.38 -1.56
CA ARG A 243 -10.35 -9.48 -1.96
C ARG A 243 -10.23 -9.57 -3.49
N SER A 244 -11.37 -9.42 -4.18
CA SER A 244 -11.45 -9.41 -5.64
C SER A 244 -10.63 -8.27 -6.24
N GLU A 245 -10.78 -7.06 -5.72
CA GLU A 245 -10.03 -5.89 -6.17
C GLU A 245 -8.53 -6.03 -5.88
N SER A 246 -8.18 -6.45 -4.67
CA SER A 246 -6.80 -6.71 -4.28
C SER A 246 -6.10 -7.65 -5.27
N GLN A 247 -6.75 -8.75 -5.63
CA GLN A 247 -6.22 -9.70 -6.60
C GLN A 247 -6.13 -9.10 -8.02
N ALA A 248 -7.11 -8.29 -8.43
CA ALA A 248 -7.08 -7.65 -9.74
C ALA A 248 -5.87 -6.71 -9.87
N VAL A 249 -5.57 -5.94 -8.82
CA VAL A 249 -4.41 -5.04 -8.76
C VAL A 249 -3.09 -5.82 -8.78
N GLU A 250 -2.97 -6.91 -8.02
CA GLU A 250 -1.78 -7.77 -8.03
C GLU A 250 -1.51 -8.36 -9.42
N ARG A 251 -2.57 -8.78 -10.11
CA ARG A 251 -2.46 -9.33 -11.47
C ARG A 251 -2.14 -8.28 -12.52
N LEU A 252 -2.54 -7.02 -12.29
CA LEU A 252 -2.19 -5.93 -13.19
C LEU A 252 -0.70 -5.56 -13.09
N TYR A 253 -0.13 -5.65 -11.89
CA TYR A 253 1.28 -5.30 -11.61
C TYR A 253 2.02 -6.44 -10.89
N PRO A 254 2.24 -7.58 -11.56
CA PRO A 254 2.86 -8.76 -10.94
C PRO A 254 4.29 -8.46 -10.49
N GLY A 255 4.65 -8.88 -9.28
CA GLY A 255 5.96 -8.63 -8.67
C GLY A 255 6.20 -7.20 -8.18
N GLU A 256 5.32 -6.24 -8.52
CA GLU A 256 5.41 -4.87 -8.04
C GLU A 256 4.48 -4.56 -6.86
N MET A 257 3.58 -5.48 -6.54
CA MET A 257 2.65 -5.39 -5.42
C MET A 257 3.02 -6.44 -4.37
N PRO A 258 2.79 -6.18 -3.08
CA PRO A 258 2.97 -7.17 -2.03
C PRO A 258 1.95 -8.30 -2.24
N GLU A 259 2.47 -9.50 -2.47
CA GLU A 259 1.67 -10.70 -2.67
C GLU A 259 1.24 -11.33 -1.33
N ASN A 260 0.11 -12.02 -1.33
CA ASN A 260 -0.42 -12.80 -0.20
C ASN A 260 -0.62 -11.98 1.10
N MET A 261 -0.72 -10.66 0.99
CA MET A 261 -1.05 -9.80 2.11
C MET A 261 -2.57 -9.70 2.25
N GLU A 262 -3.06 -9.85 3.47
CA GLU A 262 -4.47 -9.65 3.73
C GLU A 262 -4.83 -8.17 3.62
N VAL A 263 -5.94 -7.90 2.94
CA VAL A 263 -6.44 -6.54 2.70
C VAL A 263 -7.75 -6.35 3.41
N ILE A 264 -7.91 -5.19 4.03
CA ILE A 264 -9.10 -4.79 4.79
C ILE A 264 -9.59 -3.41 4.33
N ASP A 265 -10.84 -3.08 4.63
CA ASP A 265 -11.31 -1.70 4.53
C ASP A 265 -11.05 -0.99 5.86
N GLU A 266 -10.32 0.12 5.77
CA GLU A 266 -9.86 0.91 6.90
C GLU A 266 -11.03 1.56 7.67
N ALA A 267 -12.18 1.75 7.02
CA ALA A 267 -13.38 2.32 7.64
C ALA A 267 -13.93 1.44 8.77
N TYR A 268 -13.72 0.13 8.68
CA TYR A 268 -14.25 -0.86 9.64
C TYR A 268 -13.22 -1.31 10.68
N VAL A 269 -12.00 -0.75 10.68
CA VAL A 269 -10.97 -1.10 11.68
C VAL A 269 -11.21 -0.37 13.00
N ASP A 270 -11.53 0.92 12.92
CA ASP A 270 -11.67 1.81 14.09
C ASP A 270 -13.14 2.14 14.42
N ALA A 271 -14.09 1.64 13.64
CA ALA A 271 -15.51 1.86 13.89
C ALA A 271 -15.92 1.30 15.27
N GLU A 272 -16.80 2.03 15.96
CA GLU A 272 -17.44 1.55 17.18
C GLU A 272 -18.23 0.28 16.87
N VAL A 273 -18.25 -0.66 17.82
CA VAL A 273 -18.98 -1.92 17.67
C VAL A 273 -20.44 -1.58 17.44
N VAL A 274 -20.97 -1.97 16.28
CA VAL A 274 -22.38 -1.82 15.99
C VAL A 274 -23.06 -2.99 16.68
N ASP A 275 -23.74 -2.73 17.81
CA ASP A 275 -24.70 -3.68 18.35
C ASP A 275 -25.79 -3.87 17.29
N VAL A 276 -25.66 -4.90 16.46
CA VAL A 276 -26.68 -5.30 15.49
C VAL A 276 -27.85 -5.88 16.30
N LYS A 277 -28.65 -5.00 16.89
CA LYS A 277 -29.99 -5.33 17.37
C LYS A 277 -30.87 -5.62 16.16
N GLY A 278 -31.07 -6.91 15.89
CA GLY A 278 -32.31 -7.38 15.28
C GLY A 278 -32.25 -7.71 13.79
N VAL A 279 -31.82 -8.92 13.46
CA VAL A 279 -32.55 -9.70 12.45
C VAL A 279 -33.78 -10.25 13.16
N GLY A 280 -34.94 -9.63 12.88
CA GLY A 280 -36.25 -10.12 13.29
C GLY A 280 -36.86 -9.42 14.49
N LYS A 281 -37.35 -8.19 14.30
CA LYS A 281 -38.56 -7.67 14.97
C LYS A 281 -39.09 -6.49 14.17
N VAL A 282 -40.13 -6.77 13.37
CA VAL A 282 -41.00 -5.74 12.81
C VAL A 282 -41.85 -5.25 13.97
N GLU A 283 -41.65 -4.02 14.41
CA GLU A 283 -42.59 -3.33 15.29
C GLU A 283 -43.89 -3.11 14.52
N LYS A 284 -45.00 -3.65 15.03
CA LYS A 284 -46.33 -3.16 14.68
C LYS A 284 -46.79 -2.22 15.79
N GLU A 285 -47.29 -1.06 15.39
CA GLU A 285 -47.81 0.02 16.24
C GLU A 285 -49.13 -0.34 16.95
N THR A 286 -49.18 -1.37 17.80
CA THR A 286 -50.27 -1.51 18.78
C THR A 286 -49.77 -2.37 19.93
N GLY A 287 -49.40 -1.73 21.03
CA GLY A 287 -48.87 -2.36 22.24
C GLY A 287 -49.91 -3.18 23.01
N GLU A 288 -50.20 -4.39 22.52
CA GLU A 288 -50.87 -5.45 23.30
C GLU A 288 -50.01 -6.72 23.27
N VAL A 289 -49.62 -7.17 24.45
CA VAL A 289 -48.94 -8.45 24.68
C VAL A 289 -50.02 -9.52 24.81
N VAL A 290 -50.06 -10.45 23.85
CA VAL A 290 -50.80 -11.71 23.98
C VAL A 290 -49.77 -12.85 24.03
N GLU A 291 -49.67 -13.51 25.18
CA GLU A 291 -49.05 -14.84 25.27
C GLU A 291 -49.89 -15.79 24.41
N SER A 292 -49.32 -16.28 23.30
CA SER A 292 -49.93 -17.37 22.54
C SER A 292 -49.00 -18.59 22.54
N THR A 293 -49.41 -19.55 23.37
CA THR A 293 -49.50 -20.99 23.14
C THR A 293 -48.90 -21.55 21.85
N THR A 294 -48.12 -22.63 22.03
CA THR A 294 -47.66 -23.57 21.01
C THR A 294 -48.70 -23.83 19.92
N VAL A 295 -48.32 -23.56 18.68
CA VAL A 295 -49.04 -24.05 17.49
C VAL A 295 -48.12 -25.05 16.80
N ASP A 296 -48.60 -26.29 16.76
CA ASP A 296 -48.01 -27.40 16.02
C ASP A 296 -47.84 -27.04 14.54
N LEU A 297 -46.62 -27.21 14.03
CA LEU A 297 -46.36 -27.16 12.59
C LEU A 297 -46.94 -28.42 11.92
N PRO A 298 -47.65 -28.27 10.78
CA PRO A 298 -48.09 -29.41 9.99
C PRO A 298 -46.92 -30.14 9.35
N ASP A 299 -47.02 -31.46 9.44
CA ASP A 299 -46.20 -32.50 8.83
C ASP A 299 -46.10 -32.31 7.30
N ILE A 300 -44.89 -32.03 6.80
CA ILE A 300 -44.59 -32.06 5.37
C ILE A 300 -43.34 -32.92 5.17
N GLY A 301 -43.61 -34.19 4.83
CA GLY A 301 -42.82 -34.96 3.87
C GLY A 301 -41.44 -35.42 4.33
N LYS A 302 -41.40 -36.61 4.95
CA LYS A 302 -40.20 -37.46 4.97
C LYS A 302 -39.70 -37.71 3.55
N VAL A 303 -38.53 -37.19 3.21
CA VAL A 303 -37.73 -37.68 2.09
C VAL A 303 -36.70 -38.64 2.68
N ASP A 304 -36.90 -39.93 2.44
CA ASP A 304 -35.94 -40.98 2.74
C ASP A 304 -34.67 -40.76 1.93
N LEU A 305 -33.58 -40.40 2.62
CA LEU A 305 -32.22 -40.55 2.11
C LEU A 305 -31.49 -41.53 3.02
N ASN A 306 -31.44 -42.79 2.57
CA ASN A 306 -30.57 -43.83 3.09
C ASN A 306 -29.11 -43.33 3.09
N PRO A 307 -28.42 -43.25 4.24
CA PRO A 307 -26.98 -43.05 4.27
C PRO A 307 -26.31 -44.37 3.93
N GLY A 308 -25.84 -44.49 2.68
CA GLY A 308 -24.92 -45.55 2.28
C GLY A 308 -23.59 -45.39 3.00
N GLU A 309 -23.25 -46.42 3.76
CA GLU A 309 -21.98 -46.72 4.39
C GLU A 309 -20.78 -46.44 3.44
N ILE A 310 -20.01 -45.38 3.69
CA ILE A 310 -18.70 -45.18 3.06
C ILE A 310 -17.67 -45.61 4.10
N LYS A 311 -17.07 -46.78 3.87
CA LYS A 311 -15.90 -47.27 4.60
C LYS A 311 -14.68 -46.48 4.11
N GLU A 312 -14.06 -45.72 5.01
CA GLU A 312 -12.74 -45.14 4.80
C GLU A 312 -11.68 -46.18 5.20
N GLU A 313 -10.86 -46.61 4.24
CA GLU A 313 -9.60 -47.32 4.51
C GLU A 313 -8.50 -46.30 4.80
N PRO A 314 -7.65 -46.51 5.84
CA PRO A 314 -6.53 -45.62 6.11
C PRO A 314 -5.36 -45.94 5.18
N VAL A 315 -4.92 -44.95 4.40
CA VAL A 315 -3.65 -45.01 3.67
C VAL A 315 -2.55 -44.45 4.58
N GLU A 316 -1.77 -45.35 5.19
CA GLU A 316 -0.49 -45.02 5.83
C GLU A 316 0.52 -44.61 4.76
N ALA A 317 0.99 -43.36 4.82
CA ALA A 317 2.13 -42.90 4.04
C ALA A 317 3.31 -42.68 5.00
N GLU A 318 4.28 -43.59 4.94
CA GLU A 318 5.60 -43.45 5.57
C GLU A 318 6.32 -42.20 5.02
N PHE A 319 6.54 -41.19 5.86
CA PHE A 319 7.42 -40.07 5.57
C PHE A 319 8.80 -40.37 6.15
N LYS A 320 9.81 -40.52 5.29
CA LYS A 320 11.22 -40.65 5.67
C LYS A 320 11.74 -39.32 6.19
N GLU A 321 12.28 -39.36 7.40
CA GLU A 321 13.01 -38.25 8.04
C GLU A 321 14.28 -37.91 7.24
N VAL A 322 14.47 -36.61 6.98
CA VAL A 322 15.72 -36.03 6.47
C VAL A 322 16.41 -35.36 7.66
N PRO A 323 17.71 -35.58 7.90
CA PRO A 323 18.38 -35.14 9.12
C PRO A 323 18.59 -33.61 9.17
N GLU A 324 18.35 -33.06 10.37
CA GLU A 324 18.67 -31.69 10.78
C GLU A 324 20.18 -31.42 10.71
N THR A 325 20.55 -30.29 10.09
CA THR A 325 21.88 -29.67 10.25
C THR A 325 21.76 -28.45 11.15
N GLU A 326 22.47 -28.49 12.28
CA GLU A 326 22.66 -27.39 13.22
C GLU A 326 23.39 -26.19 12.57
N PRO A 327 23.08 -24.93 12.94
CA PRO A 327 23.89 -23.77 12.59
C PRO A 327 24.94 -23.49 13.67
N GLU A 328 26.22 -23.46 13.28
CA GLU A 328 27.31 -22.93 14.09
C GLU A 328 27.15 -21.41 14.30
N ALA A 329 27.22 -21.01 15.56
CA ALA A 329 27.34 -19.62 16.00
C ALA A 329 28.79 -19.15 15.88
N THR A 330 29.01 -17.93 15.37
CA THR A 330 30.28 -17.22 15.56
C THR A 330 30.07 -15.80 16.07
N GLU A 331 30.86 -15.51 17.09
CA GLU A 331 30.92 -14.35 17.97
C GLU A 331 31.14 -13.00 17.29
N ALA A 332 30.61 -11.98 17.96
CA ALA A 332 30.94 -10.57 17.78
C ALA A 332 32.40 -10.28 18.21
N LYS A 333 33.11 -9.49 17.39
CA LYS A 333 34.32 -8.77 17.82
C LYS A 333 34.33 -7.33 17.30
N LYS A 334 34.20 -6.43 18.28
CA LYS A 334 35.00 -5.21 18.58
C LYS A 334 35.43 -4.29 17.42
N LEU A 335 34.96 -3.04 17.54
CA LEU A 335 35.48 -1.82 16.90
C LEU A 335 37.00 -1.69 17.09
N GLU A 336 37.73 -1.50 16.00
CA GLU A 336 39.05 -0.88 15.94
C GLU A 336 39.20 -0.12 14.61
N GLU A 337 39.96 0.97 14.66
CA GLU A 337 40.09 2.05 13.68
C GLU A 337 40.39 1.58 12.25
N GLN A 338 39.66 2.13 11.27
CA GLN A 338 39.84 1.79 9.85
C GLN A 338 41.14 2.38 9.28
N PRO A 339 42.02 1.55 8.69
CA PRO A 339 43.07 2.03 7.79
C PRO A 339 42.45 2.45 6.45
N LEU A 340 43.12 3.37 5.75
CA LEU A 340 42.82 3.79 4.37
C LEU A 340 42.50 2.56 3.49
N ILE A 341 41.23 2.41 3.13
CA ILE A 341 40.72 1.27 2.36
C ILE A 341 41.23 1.40 0.93
N ALA A 342 42.06 0.44 0.51
CA ALA A 342 42.39 0.27 -0.90
C ALA A 342 41.10 -0.01 -1.68
N SER A 343 40.92 0.67 -2.82
CA SER A 343 39.77 0.48 -3.72
C SER A 343 39.44 -1.01 -3.89
N LEU A 344 38.18 -1.38 -3.66
CA LEU A 344 37.69 -2.76 -3.84
C LEU A 344 37.58 -3.14 -5.32
N ILE A 345 37.63 -2.15 -6.22
CA ILE A 345 37.69 -2.33 -7.68
C ILE A 345 39.10 -2.03 -8.16
N ASP A 346 39.65 -2.89 -9.01
CA ASP A 346 40.88 -2.60 -9.74
C ASP A 346 40.64 -1.41 -10.70
N LEU A 347 41.20 -0.25 -10.34
CA LEU A 347 41.03 0.99 -11.10
C LEU A 347 41.72 0.94 -12.47
N ALA A 348 42.77 0.13 -12.61
CA ALA A 348 43.45 -0.05 -13.90
C ALA A 348 42.54 -0.82 -14.87
N TRP A 349 41.94 -1.91 -14.40
CA TRP A 349 40.92 -2.65 -15.15
C TRP A 349 39.74 -1.75 -15.53
N LEU A 350 39.16 -1.04 -14.56
CA LEU A 350 37.99 -0.18 -14.80
C LEU A 350 38.25 0.88 -15.89
N LYS A 351 39.44 1.50 -15.85
CA LYS A 351 39.86 2.51 -16.84
C LYS A 351 40.01 1.92 -18.24
N GLU A 352 40.51 0.70 -18.35
CA GLU A 352 40.67 0.01 -19.63
C GLU A 352 39.31 -0.43 -20.19
N SER A 353 38.46 -1.01 -19.35
CA SER A 353 37.09 -1.43 -19.68
C SER A 353 36.22 -0.30 -20.20
N ILE A 354 36.21 0.86 -19.51
CA ILE A 354 35.42 2.02 -19.94
C ILE A 354 35.93 2.57 -21.27
N ARG A 355 37.26 2.63 -21.47
CA ARG A 355 37.84 3.04 -22.76
C ARG A 355 37.45 2.11 -23.90
N GLU A 356 37.37 0.81 -23.65
CA GLU A 356 36.93 -0.15 -24.67
C GLU A 356 35.46 0.05 -25.05
N LEU A 357 34.57 0.20 -24.07
CA LEU A 357 33.15 0.47 -24.29
C LEU A 357 32.92 1.80 -25.03
N GLN A 358 33.68 2.84 -24.70
CA GLN A 358 33.65 4.13 -25.39
C GLN A 358 34.16 4.04 -26.83
N LYS A 359 35.22 3.25 -27.10
CA LYS A 359 35.71 2.99 -28.46
C LYS A 359 34.67 2.28 -29.33
N LYS A 360 33.85 1.41 -28.73
CA LYS A 360 32.73 0.74 -29.41
C LYS A 360 31.54 1.69 -29.69
N GLY A 361 31.64 2.97 -29.28
CA GLY A 361 30.65 4.00 -29.61
C GLY A 361 29.39 3.95 -28.74
N ILE A 362 29.42 3.25 -27.61
CA ILE A 362 28.26 3.11 -26.73
C ILE A 362 28.16 4.35 -25.84
N SER A 363 27.30 5.29 -26.22
CA SER A 363 27.14 6.59 -25.54
C SER A 363 26.74 6.49 -24.06
N ALA A 364 26.10 5.39 -23.67
CA ALA A 364 25.72 5.10 -22.28
C ALA A 364 26.93 4.95 -21.33
N TYR A 365 28.13 4.70 -21.86
CA TYR A 365 29.38 4.58 -21.09
C TYR A 365 30.28 5.82 -21.21
N SER A 366 29.73 6.96 -21.62
CA SER A 366 30.40 8.26 -21.46
C SER A 366 30.58 8.60 -19.98
N ASP A 367 31.61 9.40 -19.67
CA ASP A 367 31.95 9.77 -18.30
C ASP A 367 30.75 10.42 -17.57
N GLU A 368 30.03 11.32 -18.24
CA GLU A 368 28.82 11.98 -17.72
C GLU A 368 27.70 10.99 -17.41
N SER A 369 27.47 10.01 -18.30
CA SER A 369 26.41 9.01 -18.14
C SER A 369 26.72 8.05 -17.01
N LEU A 370 27.98 7.60 -16.91
CA LEU A 370 28.43 6.71 -15.83
C LEU A 370 28.40 7.41 -14.47
N ILE A 371 28.82 8.67 -14.38
CA ILE A 371 28.71 9.46 -13.14
C ILE A 371 27.24 9.62 -12.75
N GLY A 372 26.36 9.95 -13.71
CA GLY A 372 24.92 10.04 -13.48
C GLY A 372 24.31 8.72 -12.98
N TYR A 373 24.70 7.61 -13.61
CA TYR A 373 24.31 6.27 -13.20
C TYR A 373 24.78 5.95 -11.78
N MET A 374 26.07 6.15 -11.47
CA MET A 374 26.63 5.84 -10.16
C MET A 374 26.00 6.69 -9.05
N ARG A 375 25.72 7.98 -9.29
CA ARG A 375 25.03 8.84 -8.31
C ARG A 375 23.57 8.42 -8.08
N SER A 376 22.90 7.94 -9.13
CA SER A 376 21.53 7.44 -9.03
C SER A 376 21.45 6.09 -8.32
N ALA A 377 22.38 5.17 -8.64
CA ALA A 377 22.43 3.82 -8.11
C ALA A 377 23.01 3.74 -6.69
N TYR A 378 24.01 4.57 -6.37
CA TYR A 378 24.76 4.52 -5.11
C TYR A 378 24.60 5.84 -4.34
N LYS A 379 23.44 6.00 -3.68
CA LYS A 379 23.09 7.21 -2.93
C LYS A 379 24.07 7.47 -1.78
N GLY A 380 24.52 8.72 -1.65
CA GLY A 380 25.40 9.16 -0.57
C GLY A 380 26.89 9.10 -0.88
N ILE A 381 27.28 8.66 -2.08
CA ILE A 381 28.68 8.69 -2.54
C ILE A 381 28.90 9.92 -3.42
N GLU A 382 29.75 10.82 -2.93
CA GLU A 382 30.15 12.03 -3.65
C GLU A 382 31.51 11.83 -4.33
N GLY A 383 31.63 12.30 -5.57
CA GLY A 383 32.87 12.32 -6.34
C GLY A 383 32.67 13.07 -7.66
N GLU A 384 33.77 13.66 -8.15
CA GLU A 384 33.78 14.40 -9.42
C GLU A 384 34.12 13.49 -10.60
N THR A 385 34.83 12.40 -10.35
CA THR A 385 35.22 11.41 -11.35
C THR A 385 34.68 10.02 -11.06
N ILE A 386 34.55 9.19 -12.10
CA ILE A 386 34.13 7.77 -11.97
C ILE A 386 35.05 7.04 -10.98
N TYR A 387 36.34 7.31 -11.02
CA TYR A 387 37.36 6.64 -10.21
C TYR A 387 37.24 7.02 -8.73
N GLU A 388 37.04 8.31 -8.42
CA GLU A 388 36.79 8.76 -7.05
C GLU A 388 35.52 8.15 -6.44
N ILE A 389 34.47 7.99 -7.25
CA ILE A 389 33.23 7.34 -6.79
C ILE A 389 33.49 5.84 -6.60
N ALA A 390 34.22 5.19 -7.51
CA ALA A 390 34.53 3.76 -7.45
C ALA A 390 35.37 3.38 -6.21
N GLU A 391 36.33 4.23 -5.81
CA GLU A 391 37.14 4.03 -4.60
C GLU A 391 36.31 4.02 -3.31
N LYS A 392 35.17 4.72 -3.31
CA LYS A 392 34.28 4.88 -2.15
C LYS A 392 33.16 3.84 -2.09
N LEU A 393 33.06 2.94 -3.07
CA LEU A 393 32.01 1.92 -3.09
C LEU A 393 32.25 0.88 -1.99
N ASP A 394 31.18 0.51 -1.28
CA ASP A 394 31.22 -0.65 -0.40
C ASP A 394 31.35 -1.96 -1.20
N LYS A 395 31.59 -3.08 -0.51
CA LYS A 395 31.79 -4.39 -1.16
C LYS A 395 30.62 -4.85 -2.03
N GLY A 396 29.39 -4.54 -1.64
CA GLY A 396 28.20 -4.91 -2.39
C GLY A 396 28.04 -4.05 -3.64
N MET A 397 28.20 -2.73 -3.49
CA MET A 397 28.12 -1.75 -4.57
C MET A 397 29.26 -1.95 -5.58
N ALA A 398 30.48 -2.21 -5.10
CA ALA A 398 31.63 -2.49 -5.95
C ALA A 398 31.42 -3.73 -6.82
N LYS A 399 30.90 -4.82 -6.23
CA LYS A 399 30.58 -6.05 -6.95
C LYS A 399 29.48 -5.83 -7.99
N HIS A 400 28.43 -5.09 -7.63
CA HIS A 400 27.37 -4.76 -8.57
C HIS A 400 27.89 -3.91 -9.74
N PHE A 401 28.66 -2.86 -9.46
CA PHE A 401 29.23 -2.00 -10.50
C PHE A 401 30.17 -2.76 -11.43
N HIS A 402 31.04 -3.60 -10.88
CA HIS A 402 31.92 -4.47 -11.65
C HIS A 402 31.11 -5.37 -12.61
N ASN A 403 30.05 -6.02 -12.12
CA ASN A 403 29.21 -6.87 -12.96
C ASN A 403 28.51 -6.09 -14.09
N VAL A 404 28.06 -4.87 -13.83
CA VAL A 404 27.43 -4.02 -14.85
C VAL A 404 28.41 -3.70 -15.99
N ILE A 405 29.65 -3.36 -15.65
CA ILE A 405 30.70 -3.08 -16.66
C ILE A 405 31.10 -4.36 -17.39
N GLN A 406 31.23 -5.49 -16.68
CA GLN A 406 31.56 -6.78 -17.29
C GLN A 406 30.47 -7.27 -18.25
N ASP A 407 29.20 -7.22 -17.85
CA ASP A 407 28.05 -7.58 -18.70
C ASP A 407 28.00 -6.72 -19.97
N ALA A 408 28.41 -5.45 -19.86
CA ALA A 408 28.48 -4.55 -21.01
C ALA A 408 29.59 -4.95 -21.98
N LEU A 409 30.77 -5.31 -21.46
CA LEU A 409 31.88 -5.78 -22.26
C LEU A 409 31.56 -7.10 -22.97
N ASP A 410 30.87 -8.01 -22.29
CA ASP A 410 30.49 -9.31 -22.84
C ASP A 410 29.43 -9.19 -23.96
N LYS A 411 28.59 -8.14 -23.92
CA LYS A 411 27.52 -7.87 -24.89
C LYS A 411 27.93 -6.93 -26.03
N ALA A 412 29.05 -6.22 -25.89
CA ALA A 412 29.55 -5.23 -26.85
C ALA A 412 30.59 -5.84 -27.79
#